data_AF-A0A3M2IEQ6-F1
#
_entry.id   AF-A0A3M2IEQ6-F1
#
_cell.length_a   1.000
_cell.length_b   1.000
_cell.length_c   1.000
_cell.angle_alpha   90.00
_cell.angle_beta   90.00
_cell.angle_gamma   90.00
#
_symmetry.space_group_name_H-M   'P 1'
#
loop_
_entity.id
_entity.type
_entity.pdbx_description
1 polymer ?
#
loop_
_entity_poly.entity_id
_entity_poly.type
_entity_poly.pdbx_seq_one_letter_code
_entity_poly.pdbx_strand_id
1 'polypeptide(L)' 'MRWQIDLEEAVKRVKELDPEERTVLGLYFYESLDVEDIARVLERGPEEVHALLEGVVPKLTGESSDVEGDVSLSKVVDGR' A
#
# COMPACT_ATOMS: atom_id res chain seq x y z
N MET A 1 6.03 -20.63 -2.70
CA MET A 1 5.65 -20.09 -4.03
C MET A 1 6.45 -18.83 -4.24
N ARG A 2 7.17 -18.71 -5.37
CA ARG A 2 8.00 -17.54 -5.67
C ARG A 2 7.10 -16.58 -6.46
N TRP A 3 6.64 -15.51 -5.82
CA TRP A 3 5.80 -14.49 -6.46
C TRP A 3 6.64 -13.80 -7.53
N GLN A 4 6.47 -14.20 -8.79
CA GLN A 4 7.04 -13.49 -9.92
C GLN A 4 6.00 -12.47 -10.35
N ILE A 5 5.94 -11.35 -9.62
CA ILE A 5 5.20 -10.20 -10.11
C ILE A 5 5.98 -9.71 -11.33
N ASP A 6 5.33 -9.72 -12.48
CA ASP A 6 5.88 -9.07 -13.66
C ASP A 6 6.09 -7.60 -13.33
N LEU A 7 7.35 -7.15 -13.39
CA LEU A 7 7.73 -5.78 -13.05
C LEU A 7 6.97 -4.78 -13.92
N GLU A 8 6.69 -5.13 -15.17
CA GLU A 8 5.92 -4.27 -16.09
C GLU A 8 4.48 -4.09 -15.61
N GLU A 9 3.86 -5.16 -15.12
CA GLU A 9 2.50 -5.16 -14.59
C GLU A 9 2.42 -4.40 -13.25
N ALA A 10 3.41 -4.57 -12.36
CA ALA A 10 3.51 -3.78 -11.13
C ALA A 10 3.63 -2.28 -11.42
N VAL A 11 4.51 -1.92 -12.35
CA VAL A 11 4.71 -0.52 -12.77
C VAL A 11 3.44 0.03 -13.40
N LYS A 12 2.71 -0.77 -14.19
CA LYS A 12 1.43 -0.37 -14.76
C LYS A 12 0.38 -0.07 -13.69
N ARG A 13 0.21 -0.96 -12.70
CA ARG A 13 -0.76 -0.75 -11.60
C ARG A 13 -0.44 0.49 -10.78
N VAL A 14 0.84 0.71 -10.46
CA VAL A 14 1.26 1.94 -9.76
C VAL A 14 0.94 3.20 -10.59
N LYS A 15 1.04 3.14 -11.93
CA LYS A 15 0.68 4.28 -12.80
C LYS A 15 -0.83 4.54 -12.88
N GLU A 16 -1.66 3.54 -12.62
CA GLU A 16 -3.13 3.66 -12.61
C GLU A 16 -3.65 4.27 -11.31
N LEU A 17 -2.84 4.29 -10.25
CA LEU A 17 -3.15 4.96 -9.00
C LEU A 17 -3.18 6.48 -9.16
N ASP A 18 -4.09 7.12 -8.44
CA ASP A 18 -4.15 8.56 -8.41
C ASP A 18 -2.93 9.18 -7.68
N PRO A 19 -2.72 10.51 -7.77
CA PRO A 19 -1.57 11.15 -7.14
C PRO A 19 -1.49 10.95 -5.61
N GLU A 20 -2.64 10.92 -4.92
CA GLU A 20 -2.70 10.77 -3.47
C GLU A 20 -2.34 9.35 -3.05
N GLU A 21 -2.89 8.36 -3.74
CA GLU A 21 -2.58 6.95 -3.56
C GLU A 21 -1.10 6.64 -3.78
N ARG A 22 -0.50 7.23 -4.83
CA ARG A 22 0.95 7.10 -5.08
C ARG A 22 1.79 7.75 -4.00
N THR A 23 1.32 8.88 -3.46
CA THR A 23 2.04 9.61 -2.41
C THR A 23 2.08 8.79 -1.13
N VAL A 24 0.94 8.27 -0.67
CA VAL A 24 0.90 7.45 0.56
C VAL A 24 1.72 6.16 0.42
N LEU A 25 1.67 5.53 -0.76
CA LEU A 25 2.50 4.36 -1.10
C LEU A 25 3.99 4.67 -1.04
N GLY A 26 4.40 5.80 -1.61
CA GLY A 26 5.78 6.24 -1.60
C GLY A 26 6.28 6.47 -0.17
N LEU A 27 5.50 7.15 0.65
CA LEU A 27 5.86 7.38 2.05
C LEU A 27 5.95 6.07 2.84
N TYR A 28 5.04 5.13 2.62
CA TYR A 28 5.02 3.86 3.35
C TYR A 28 6.08 2.86 2.89
N PHE A 29 6.22 2.62 1.58
CA PHE A 29 7.12 1.57 1.07
C PHE A 29 8.50 2.06 0.64
N TYR A 30 8.61 3.30 0.12
CA TYR A 30 9.89 3.83 -0.34
C TYR A 30 10.63 4.57 0.79
N GLU A 31 9.95 5.48 1.48
CA GLU A 31 10.53 6.20 2.63
C GLU A 31 10.47 5.38 3.94
N SER A 32 9.73 4.27 3.96
CA SER A 32 9.58 3.38 5.13
C SER A 32 9.04 4.08 6.38
N LEU A 33 8.17 5.08 6.20
CA LEU A 33 7.51 5.77 7.31
C LEU A 33 6.37 4.93 7.88
N ASP A 34 6.15 5.03 9.19
CA ASP A 34 4.97 4.46 9.83
C ASP A 34 3.72 5.33 9.62
N VAL A 35 2.55 4.80 9.96
CA VAL A 35 1.26 5.48 9.75
C VAL A 35 1.19 6.83 10.49
N GLU A 36 1.81 6.93 11.66
CA GLU A 36 1.81 8.14 12.49
C GLU A 36 2.65 9.26 11.85
N ASP A 37 3.82 8.92 11.33
CA ASP A 37 4.68 9.86 10.62
C ASP A 37 4.08 10.28 9.27
N ILE A 38 3.45 9.35 8.55
CA ILE A 38 2.71 9.67 7.32
C ILE A 38 1.55 10.62 7.62
N ALA A 39 0.80 10.37 8.69
CA ALA A 39 -0.30 11.24 9.12
C ALA A 39 0.18 12.67 9.40
N ARG A 40 1.36 12.83 10.02
CA ARG A 40 1.99 14.14 10.22
C ARG A 40 2.41 14.80 8.90
N VAL A 41 3.03 14.05 7.99
CA VAL A 41 3.49 14.56 6.68
C VAL A 41 2.31 15.00 5.81
N LEU A 42 1.21 14.25 5.83
CA LEU A 42 0.02 14.52 5.03
C LEU A 42 -0.97 15.47 5.72
N GLU A 43 -0.71 15.87 6.97
CA GLU A 43 -1.61 16.67 7.81
C GLU A 43 -3.01 16.05 7.94
N ARG A 44 -3.06 14.73 8.16
CA ARG A 44 -4.30 13.92 8.27
C ARG A 44 -4.34 13.10 9.55
N GLY A 45 -5.50 12.50 9.83
CA GLY A 45 -5.64 11.53 10.92
C GLY A 45 -4.98 10.18 10.60
N PRO A 46 -4.35 9.50 11.58
CA PRO A 46 -3.80 8.15 11.38
C PRO A 46 -4.81 7.14 10.83
N GLU A 47 -6.06 7.20 11.28
CA GLU A 47 -7.16 6.36 10.79
C GLU A 47 -7.45 6.57 9.30
N GLU A 48 -7.36 7.81 8.81
CA GLU A 48 -7.56 8.13 7.39
C GLU A 48 -6.41 7.58 6.55
N VAL A 49 -5.17 7.67 7.05
CA VAL A 49 -3.99 7.09 6.39
C VAL A 49 -4.09 5.57 6.35
N HIS A 50 -4.56 4.95 7.43
CA HIS A 50 -4.77 3.51 7.48
C HIS A 50 -5.81 3.05 6.45
N ALA A 51 -6.98 3.71 6.42
CA ALA A 51 -8.03 3.42 5.45
C ALA A 51 -7.56 3.63 4.00
N LEU A 52 -6.72 4.65 3.76
CA LEU A 52 -6.14 4.90 2.44
C LEU A 52 -5.17 3.76 2.04
N LEU A 53 -4.27 3.34 2.94
CA LEU A 53 -3.37 2.22 2.68
C LEU A 53 -4.12 0.90 2.44
N GLU A 54 -5.14 0.59 3.24
CA GLU A 54 -6.00 -0.58 3.05
C GLU A 54 -6.74 -0.56 1.71
N GLY A 55 -7.17 0.62 1.23
CA GLY A 55 -7.80 0.76 -0.07
C GLY A 55 -6.84 0.64 -1.27
N VAL A 56 -5.57 0.97 -1.07
CA VAL A 56 -4.57 1.05 -2.14
C VAL A 56 -3.80 -0.27 -2.34
N VAL A 57 -3.48 -0.99 -1.26
CA VAL A 57 -2.72 -2.26 -1.34
C VAL A 57 -3.38 -3.30 -2.26
N PRO A 58 -4.70 -3.56 -2.21
CA PRO A 58 -5.36 -4.51 -3.11
C PRO A 58 -5.25 -4.16 -4.60
N LYS A 59 -5.18 -2.86 -4.92
CA LYS A 59 -5.01 -2.38 -6.30
C LYS A 59 -3.64 -2.74 -6.88
N LEU A 60 -2.64 -2.95 -6.03
CA LEU A 60 -1.31 -3.39 -6.43
C LEU A 60 -1.25 -4.91 -6.63
N THR A 61 -1.89 -5.67 -5.75
CA THR A 61 -1.88 -7.14 -5.81
C THR A 61 -2.77 -7.67 -6.95
N GLY A 62 -3.72 -6.86 -7.42
CA GLY A 62 -4.68 -7.26 -8.44
C GLY A 62 -5.79 -8.18 -7.88
N GLU A 63 -5.91 -8.26 -6.56
CA GLU A 63 -7.03 -8.90 -5.90
C GLU A 63 -8.22 -7.92 -5.96
N SER A 64 -9.22 -8.26 -6.78
CA SER A 64 -10.53 -7.61 -6.72
C SER A 64 -11.06 -7.74 -5.29
N SER A 65 -11.51 -6.64 -4.71
CA SER A 65 -11.90 -6.43 -3.30
C SER A 65 -13.12 -7.25 -2.82
N ASP A 66 -13.33 -8.47 -3.32
CA ASP A 66 -14.36 -9.42 -2.91
C ASP A 66 -13.80 -10.51 -1.95
N VAL A 67 -12.79 -10.17 -1.14
CA VAL A 67 -12.29 -11.09 -0.12
C VAL A 67 -12.43 -10.42 1.25
N GLU A 68 -13.52 -10.75 1.95
CA GLU A 68 -13.54 -10.78 3.41
C GLU A 68 -12.41 -11.72 3.86
N GLY A 69 -11.23 -11.16 4.10
CA GLY A 69 -10.07 -11.92 4.50
C GLY A 69 -9.07 -10.99 5.15
N ASP A 70 -9.10 -10.97 6.47
CA ASP A 70 -8.11 -10.43 7.40
C ASP A 70 -6.67 -10.44 6.84
N VAL A 71 -6.28 -9.37 6.13
CA VAL A 71 -4.90 -9.15 5.69
C VAL A 71 -4.19 -8.44 6.83
N SER A 72 -3.75 -9.23 7.81
CA SER A 72 -2.84 -8.72 8.84
C SER A 72 -1.53 -8.23 8.20
N LEU A 73 -1.34 -6.90 8.21
CA LEU A 73 -0.15 -6.18 7.73
C LEU A 73 1.16 -6.62 8.43
N SER A 74 1.07 -7.41 9.50
CA SER A 74 2.21 -7.90 10.28
C SER A 74 3.10 -8.94 9.56
N LYS A 75 2.71 -9.46 8.40
CA LYS A 75 3.50 -10.45 7.65
C LYS A 75 4.37 -9.88 6.52
N VAL A 76 4.36 -8.57 6.29
CA VAL A 76 5.11 -7.95 5.19
C VAL A 76 6.58 -7.69 5.56
N VAL A 77 6.96 -7.73 6.84
CA VAL A 77 8.29 -7.27 7.31
C VAL A 77 9.29 -8.40 7.67
N ASP A 78 8.87 -9.65 7.87
CA ASP A 78 9.80 -10.75 8.22
C ASP A 78 10.38 -11.45 6.98
N GLY A 79 11.11 -10.69 6.16
CA GLY A 79 11.69 -11.18 4.91
C GLY A 79 13.14 -10.77 4.62
N ARG A 80 13.80 -9.97 5.47
CA ARG A 80 15.24 -9.67 5.37
C ARG A 80 15.87 -9.33 6.71
#